data_AF-A0ABD6FLN8-F1
#
_entry.id   AF-A0ABD6FLN8-F1
#
_cell.length_a   1.000
_cell.length_b   1.000
_cell.length_c   1.000
_cell.angle_alpha   90.00
_cell.angle_beta   90.00
_cell.angle_gamma   90.00
#
_symmetry.space_group_name_H-M   'P 1'
#
loop_
_entity.id
_entity.type
_entity.pdbx_description
1 polymer ?
#
loop_
_entity_poly.entity_id
_entity_poly.type
_entity_poly.pdbx_seq_one_letter_code
_entity_poly.pdbx_strand_id
1 'polypeptide(L)'
;PLPARLRQRVDLLTVNVPYVPTAELDLLPVEARRHEPRAALDGGHDGLDVLRRVAGEAPAWLTDGGHLLCEVAEHQATAAVAVVAAHGLQGRTVTDGEATVLIATR
;
A
#
# COMPACT_ATOMS: atom_id res chain seq x y z
N PRO A 1 -13.56 7.61 -12.61
CA PRO A 1 -12.71 8.57 -11.86
C PRO A 1 -13.44 9.05 -10.59
N LEU A 2 -12.68 9.37 -9.52
CA LEU A 2 -13.25 9.86 -8.25
C LEU A 2 -13.74 11.32 -8.37
N PRO A 3 -14.74 11.74 -7.57
CA PRO A 3 -15.25 13.12 -7.61
C PRO A 3 -14.17 14.15 -7.25
N ALA A 4 -13.99 15.18 -8.09
CA ALA A 4 -13.00 16.24 -7.87
C ALA A 4 -13.20 16.99 -6.55
N ARG A 5 -14.44 17.05 -6.04
CA ARG A 5 -14.78 17.65 -4.74
C ARG A 5 -14.10 16.98 -3.54
N LEU A 6 -13.56 15.76 -3.68
CA LEU A 6 -12.87 15.03 -2.63
C LEU A 6 -11.36 15.35 -2.55
N ARG A 7 -10.80 16.07 -3.52
CA ARG A 7 -9.38 16.44 -3.47
C ARG A 7 -9.09 17.24 -2.21
N GLN A 8 -8.02 16.86 -1.51
CA GLN A 8 -7.59 17.43 -0.24
C GLN A 8 -8.68 17.46 0.85
N ARG A 9 -9.64 16.53 0.78
CA ARG A 9 -10.76 16.41 1.74
C ARG A 9 -10.92 15.00 2.30
N VAL A 10 -9.97 14.11 2.03
CA VAL A 10 -9.96 12.75 2.57
C VAL A 10 -9.13 12.74 3.84
N ASP A 11 -9.76 12.53 4.99
CA ASP A 11 -9.02 12.41 6.27
C ASP A 11 -8.32 11.06 6.39
N LEU A 12 -8.91 10.02 5.80
CA LEU A 12 -8.41 8.66 5.86
C LEU A 12 -8.55 7.97 4.49
N LEU A 13 -7.42 7.54 3.94
CA LEU A 13 -7.32 6.67 2.78
C LEU A 13 -6.86 5.29 3.26
N THR A 14 -7.68 4.26 3.07
CA THR A 14 -7.27 2.89 3.39
C THR A 14 -7.12 2.08 2.11
N VAL A 15 -6.12 1.22 2.06
CA VAL A 15 -5.90 0.33 0.92
C VAL A 15 -5.23 -0.96 1.38
N ASN A 16 -5.60 -2.07 0.77
CA ASN A 16 -4.81 -3.30 0.81
C ASN A 16 -4.34 -3.53 -0.63
N VAL A 17 -3.05 -3.31 -0.88
CA VAL A 17 -2.45 -3.44 -2.21
C VAL A 17 -1.84 -4.83 -2.36
N PRO A 18 -1.80 -5.40 -3.57
CA PRO A 18 -0.99 -6.60 -3.81
C PRO A 18 0.46 -6.33 -3.42
N TYR A 19 1.04 -7.26 -2.68
CA TYR A 19 2.38 -7.12 -2.12
C TYR A 19 3.33 -8.27 -2.48
N VAL A 20 2.91 -9.23 -3.31
CA VAL A 20 3.74 -10.36 -3.72
C VAL A 20 4.63 -9.97 -4.90
N PRO A 21 5.96 -10.15 -4.82
CA PRO A 21 6.83 -9.95 -5.96
C PRO A 21 6.42 -10.81 -7.15
N THR A 22 6.47 -10.25 -8.37
CA THR A 22 6.06 -10.94 -9.59
C THR A 22 6.76 -12.29 -9.78
N ALA A 23 8.04 -12.37 -9.39
CA ALA A 23 8.85 -13.58 -9.49
C ALA A 23 8.44 -14.68 -8.50
N GLU A 24 7.71 -14.34 -7.43
CA GLU A 24 7.30 -15.25 -6.36
C GLU A 24 5.87 -15.75 -6.52
N LEU A 25 5.11 -15.21 -7.49
CA LEU A 25 3.71 -15.61 -7.71
C LEU A 25 3.54 -17.11 -7.94
N ASP A 26 4.50 -17.77 -8.59
CA ASP A 26 4.46 -19.21 -8.84
C ASP A 26 4.79 -20.07 -7.61
N LEU A 27 5.30 -19.44 -6.55
CA LEU A 27 5.60 -20.07 -5.25
C LEU A 27 4.39 -20.03 -4.30
N LEU A 28 3.37 -19.25 -4.63
CA LEU A 28 2.17 -19.15 -3.81
C LEU A 28 1.42 -20.49 -3.73
N PRO A 29 0.67 -20.72 -2.62
CA PRO A 29 -0.23 -21.85 -2.50
C PRO A 29 -1.11 -22.02 -3.74
N VAL A 30 -1.38 -23.26 -4.11
CA VAL A 30 -2.15 -23.55 -5.33
C VAL A 30 -3.55 -22.95 -5.25
N GLU A 31 -4.09 -22.84 -4.04
CA GLU A 31 -5.38 -22.23 -3.74
C GLU A 31 -5.36 -20.74 -4.12
N ALA A 32 -4.38 -19.98 -3.63
CA ALA A 32 -4.22 -18.55 -3.96
C ALA A 32 -4.05 -18.36 -5.47
N ARG A 33 -3.18 -19.16 -6.11
CA ARG A 33 -2.94 -19.06 -7.58
C ARG A 33 -4.16 -19.39 -8.43
N ARG A 34 -5.07 -20.24 -7.96
CA ARG A 34 -6.26 -20.68 -8.71
C ARG A 34 -7.51 -19.87 -8.40
N HIS A 35 -7.63 -19.36 -7.19
CA HIS A 35 -8.87 -18.73 -6.70
C HIS A 35 -8.78 -17.21 -6.59
N GLU A 36 -7.58 -16.62 -6.53
CA GLU A 36 -7.43 -15.18 -6.47
C GLU A 36 -7.00 -14.61 -7.84
N PRO A 37 -7.59 -13.48 -8.28
CA PRO A 37 -7.14 -12.81 -9.49
C PRO A 37 -5.68 -12.39 -9.35
N ARG A 38 -4.87 -12.60 -10.39
CA ARG A 38 -3.46 -12.16 -10.39
C ARG A 38 -3.27 -10.70 -10.00
N ALA A 39 -4.18 -9.82 -10.41
CA ALA A 39 -4.13 -8.39 -10.08
C ALA A 39 -4.30 -8.09 -8.57
N ALA A 40 -4.83 -9.03 -7.78
CA ALA A 40 -4.92 -8.95 -6.33
C ALA A 40 -3.66 -9.48 -5.62
N LEU A 41 -2.75 -10.16 -6.34
CA LEU A 41 -1.54 -10.78 -5.81
C LEU A 41 -0.26 -10.04 -6.25
N ASP A 42 -0.17 -9.70 -7.53
CA ASP A 42 1.04 -9.18 -8.19
C ASP A 42 1.34 -7.73 -7.79
N GLY A 43 2.27 -7.57 -6.85
CA GLY A 43 2.77 -6.29 -6.37
C GLY A 43 3.92 -5.72 -7.21
N GLY A 44 4.27 -6.37 -8.31
CA GLY A 44 5.35 -5.93 -9.21
C GLY A 44 6.73 -6.43 -8.79
N HIS A 45 7.79 -5.70 -9.15
CA HIS A 45 9.16 -6.21 -9.07
C HIS A 45 9.58 -6.70 -7.67
N ASP A 46 9.32 -5.89 -6.65
CA ASP A 46 9.63 -6.18 -5.23
C ASP A 46 8.37 -6.23 -4.35
N GLY A 47 7.19 -6.30 -4.98
CA GLY A 47 5.91 -6.25 -4.29
C GLY A 47 5.42 -4.85 -3.89
N LEU A 48 6.16 -3.77 -4.18
CA LEU A 48 5.80 -2.42 -3.74
C LEU A 48 5.38 -1.46 -4.87
N ASP A 49 5.24 -1.93 -6.11
CA ASP A 49 4.96 -1.05 -7.25
C ASP A 49 3.59 -0.38 -7.14
N VAL A 50 2.59 -1.11 -6.64
CA VAL A 50 1.26 -0.54 -6.41
C VAL A 50 1.28 0.43 -5.23
N LEU A 51 2.01 0.11 -4.15
CA LEU A 51 2.20 1.03 -3.02
C LEU A 51 2.86 2.34 -3.48
N ARG A 52 3.88 2.28 -4.34
CA ARG A 52 4.54 3.49 -4.89
C ARG A 52 3.56 4.39 -5.62
N ARG A 53 2.67 3.80 -6.43
CA ARG A 53 1.63 4.56 -7.14
C ARG A 53 0.63 5.20 -6.17
N VAL A 54 0.16 4.44 -5.18
CA VAL A 54 -0.73 4.97 -4.14
C VAL A 54 -0.07 6.12 -3.38
N ALA A 55 1.18 5.93 -2.95
CA ALA A 55 1.93 6.94 -2.21
C ALA A 55 2.12 8.23 -3.02
N GLY A 56 2.37 8.14 -4.33
CA GLY A 56 2.49 9.30 -5.20
C GLY A 56 1.18 10.04 -5.46
N GLU A 57 0.03 9.34 -5.43
CA GLU A 57 -1.27 9.97 -5.63
C GLU A 57 -1.92 10.46 -4.32
N ALA A 58 -1.62 9.83 -3.18
CA ALA A 58 -2.26 10.11 -1.90
C ALA A 58 -2.23 11.60 -1.48
N PRO A 59 -1.12 12.35 -1.64
CA PRO A 59 -1.10 13.78 -1.32
C PRO A 59 -2.09 14.61 -2.14
N ALA A 60 -2.58 14.18 -3.30
CA ALA A 60 -3.60 14.94 -4.01
C ALA A 60 -5.01 14.84 -3.38
N TRP A 61 -5.22 13.81 -2.54
CA TRP A 61 -6.53 13.46 -1.98
C TRP A 61 -6.63 13.76 -0.48
N LEU A 62 -5.55 13.54 0.28
CA LEU A 62 -5.56 13.67 1.74
C LEU A 62 -5.69 15.13 2.20
N THR A 63 -6.40 15.36 3.31
CA THR A 63 -6.31 16.63 4.08
C THR A 63 -4.90 16.80 4.66
N ASP A 64 -4.55 18.01 5.08
CA ASP A 64 -3.33 18.22 5.88
C ASP A 64 -3.48 17.49 7.23
N GLY A 65 -2.53 16.62 7.57
CA GLY A 65 -2.65 15.71 8.70
C GLY A 65 -3.50 14.46 8.43
N GLY A 66 -4.05 14.30 7.22
CA GLY A 66 -4.76 13.09 6.81
C GLY A 66 -3.84 11.89 6.67
N HIS A 67 -4.40 10.68 6.75
CA HIS A 67 -3.64 9.44 6.83
C HIS A 67 -3.92 8.49 5.65
N LEU A 68 -2.86 7.87 5.14
CA LEU A 68 -2.90 6.65 4.34
C LEU A 68 -2.59 5.46 5.25
N LEU A 69 -3.48 4.47 5.27
CA LEU A 69 -3.29 3.17 5.92
C LEU A 69 -3.17 2.09 4.85
N CYS A 70 -2.05 1.39 4.82
CA CYS A 70 -1.81 0.30 3.89
C CYS A 70 -1.33 -0.95 4.62
N GLU A 71 -2.04 -2.06 4.44
CA GLU A 71 -1.49 -3.36 4.86
C GLU A 71 -0.26 -3.69 4.01
N VAL A 72 0.79 -4.20 4.65
CA VAL A 72 2.04 -4.60 4.01
C VAL A 72 2.56 -5.87 4.67
N ALA A 73 3.36 -6.65 3.94
CA ALA A 73 4.06 -7.76 4.58
C ALA A 73 5.09 -7.22 5.58
N GLU A 74 5.29 -7.93 6.69
CA GLU A 74 6.23 -7.52 7.75
C GLU A 74 7.64 -7.27 7.20
N HIS A 75 8.13 -8.17 6.32
CA HIS A 75 9.46 -8.04 5.71
C HIS A 75 9.60 -6.83 4.77
N GLN A 76 8.48 -6.24 4.32
CA GLN A 76 8.46 -5.03 3.49
C GLN A 76 8.31 -3.74 4.31
N ALA A 77 8.04 -3.80 5.62
CA ALA A 77 7.70 -2.64 6.44
C ALA A 77 8.69 -1.47 6.30
N THR A 78 9.99 -1.74 6.40
CA THR A 78 11.04 -0.71 6.27
C THR A 78 11.05 -0.08 4.88
N ALA A 79 10.93 -0.89 3.82
CA ALA A 79 10.91 -0.40 2.45
C ALA A 79 9.63 0.40 2.15
N ALA A 80 8.48 -0.04 2.69
CA ALA A 80 7.20 0.65 2.56
C ALA A 80 7.22 2.04 3.22
N VAL A 81 7.85 2.18 4.38
CA VAL A 81 8.08 3.49 5.03
C VAL A 81 8.95 4.39 4.15
N ALA A 82 10.02 3.86 3.55
CA ALA A 82 10.87 4.62 2.64
C ALA A 82 10.11 5.07 1.38
N VAL A 83 9.23 4.23 0.84
CA VAL A 83 8.37 4.56 -0.31
C VAL A 83 7.48 5.76 -0.03
N VAL A 84 6.78 5.79 1.11
CA VAL A 84 5.90 6.92 1.43
C VAL A 84 6.68 8.19 1.77
N ALA A 85 7.85 8.06 2.41
CA ALA A 85 8.74 9.18 2.69
C ALA A 85 9.26 9.84 1.40
N ALA A 86 9.57 9.06 0.37
CA ALA A 86 9.97 9.58 -0.94
C ALA A 86 8.88 10.43 -1.63
N HIS A 87 7.62 10.29 -1.20
CA HIS A 87 6.47 11.07 -1.69
C HIS A 87 6.02 12.16 -0.71
N GLY A 88 6.87 12.50 0.28
CA GLY A 88 6.62 13.59 1.23
C GLY A 88 5.67 13.25 2.38
N LEU A 89 5.33 11.96 2.57
CA LEU A 89 4.49 11.52 3.68
C LEU A 89 5.36 11.03 4.85
N GLN A 90 4.91 11.24 6.07
CA GLN A 90 5.58 10.72 7.28
C GLN A 90 5.09 9.31 7.59
N GLY A 91 5.92 8.30 7.31
CA GLY A 91 5.59 6.88 7.48
C GLY A 91 6.03 6.27 8.82
N ARG A 92 5.22 5.38 9.36
CA ARG A 92 5.57 4.39 10.41
C ARG A 92 4.76 3.11 10.22
N THR A 93 5.17 2.01 10.82
CA THR A 93 4.38 0.78 10.83
C THR A 93 3.86 0.46 12.23
N VAL A 94 2.73 -0.24 12.28
CA VAL A 94 2.17 -0.85 13.49
C VAL A 94 1.86 -2.31 13.16
N THR A 95 2.26 -3.21 14.05
CA THR A 95 2.02 -4.65 13.91
C THR A 95 1.12 -5.12 15.05
N ASP A 96 0.08 -5.89 14.71
CA ASP A 96 -0.81 -6.56 15.66
C ASP A 96 -1.12 -7.98 15.15
N GLY A 97 -0.72 -8.99 15.91
CA GLY A 97 -0.74 -10.39 15.45
C GLY A 97 0.08 -10.58 14.17
N GLU A 98 -0.56 -11.11 13.13
CA GLU A 98 0.05 -11.35 11.81
C GLU A 98 -0.08 -10.14 10.86
N ALA A 99 -0.81 -9.09 11.26
CA ALA A 99 -1.04 -7.93 10.41
C ALA A 99 -0.01 -6.83 10.67
N THR A 100 0.61 -6.33 9.60
CA THR A 100 1.45 -5.13 9.65
C THR A 100 0.82 -4.04 8.78
N VAL A 101 0.57 -2.87 9.38
CA VAL A 101 -0.03 -1.72 8.70
C VAL A 101 0.96 -0.57 8.66
N LEU A 102 1.24 -0.09 7.46
CA LEU A 102 1.88 1.19 7.21
C LEU A 102 0.87 2.31 7.46
N ILE A 103 1.27 3.27 8.30
CA ILE A 103 0.57 4.53 8.55
C ILE A 103 1.42 5.65 7.99
N ALA A 104 0.92 6.35 6.97
CA ALA A 104 1.59 7.50 6.38
C ALA A 104 0.74 8.77 6.56
N THR A 105 1.30 9.82 7.14
CA THR A 105 0.61 11.10 7.36
C THR A 105 1.05 12.13 6.32
N ARG A 106 0.09 12.88 5.76
CA ARG A 106 0.37 14.04 4.90
C ARG A 106 0.78 15.27 5.71
#